data_AF-F0ZQ09-F1
#
_entry.id   AF-F0ZQ09-F1
#
_cell.length_a   1.000
_cell.length_b   1.000
_cell.length_c   1.000
_cell.angle_alpha   90.00
_cell.angle_beta   90.00
_cell.angle_gamma   90.00
#
_symmetry.space_group_name_H-M   'P 1'
#
loop_
_entity.id
_entity.type
_entity.pdbx_description
1 polymer ?
#
loop_
_entity_poly.entity_id
_entity_poly.type
_entity_poly.pdbx_seq_one_letter_code
_entity_poly.pdbx_strand_id
1 'polypeptide(L)'
;MLKFILLFLIIFVFNFSTSSEETCEVFINTQTSTYQHYDCGFNNFPNCKSIQDGILSLNYLIKNNSCIFATLNLMGGIYSGKENNLVGNYTQLNLSGLQYFQIMGEIDVPTIIDGTGVNTTFFGLSDYNLEIDIIINYLTFKNWKGGFNMFNVQVPVSSNLNHYNLFILNSAFTNIETSSIVVGSANSNLVIEFGNSNFTNIYTTINPIMTLNSNIAFYRSNIFEVDVAMPFFDILNGTLKFNTSSIKIGHPLSGENATIQFFDTPTDKTALCHCENCTFESSNGNAPLEIFDVKCPHKTKEFWIILILSIVGGFAFICFILFLVNKKLGVIDINNKKKRTKLKRSYFDDDEQSSTLLNDSYL
;
A
#
# COMPACT_ATOMS: atom_id res chain seq x y z
N MET A 1 -34.12 -47.33 20.95
CA MET A 1 -32.79 -46.82 20.57
C MET A 1 -32.59 -46.80 19.05
N LEU A 2 -32.77 -47.92 18.34
CA LEU A 2 -32.59 -47.98 16.86
C LEU A 2 -33.48 -46.99 16.06
N LYS A 3 -34.73 -46.76 16.49
CA LYS A 3 -35.65 -45.78 15.85
C LYS A 3 -35.24 -44.31 16.05
N PHE A 4 -34.55 -44.00 17.15
CA PHE A 4 -34.04 -42.65 17.41
C PHE A 4 -32.78 -42.36 16.59
N ILE A 5 -31.91 -43.36 16.41
CA ILE A 5 -30.72 -43.25 15.56
C ILE A 5 -31.12 -43.05 14.09
N LEU A 6 -32.16 -43.75 13.61
CA LEU A 6 -32.65 -43.60 12.24
C LEU A 6 -33.29 -42.22 11.99
N LEU A 7 -34.06 -41.69 12.95
CA LEU A 7 -34.64 -40.35 12.85
C LEU A 7 -33.56 -39.26 12.87
N PHE A 8 -32.51 -39.44 13.70
CA PHE A 8 -31.37 -38.53 13.74
C PHE A 8 -30.57 -38.57 12.44
N LEU A 9 -30.35 -39.75 11.86
CA LEU A 9 -29.70 -39.91 10.55
C LEU A 9 -30.50 -39.30 9.41
N ILE A 10 -31.83 -39.42 9.43
CA ILE A 10 -32.71 -38.79 8.43
C ILE A 10 -32.64 -37.26 8.57
N ILE A 11 -32.74 -36.70 9.79
CA ILE A 11 -32.61 -35.25 10.01
C ILE A 11 -31.21 -34.75 9.64
N PHE A 12 -30.15 -35.52 9.92
CA PHE A 12 -28.77 -35.16 9.58
C PHE A 12 -28.52 -35.20 8.06
N VAL A 13 -29.10 -36.18 7.35
CA VAL A 13 -29.00 -36.29 5.88
C VAL A 13 -29.88 -35.23 5.18
N PHE A 14 -31.03 -34.85 5.74
CA PHE A 14 -31.85 -33.78 5.18
C PHE A 14 -31.29 -32.38 5.45
N ASN A 15 -30.63 -32.13 6.59
CA ASN A 15 -29.93 -30.86 6.85
C ASN A 15 -28.62 -30.70 6.07
N PHE A 16 -28.07 -31.78 5.49
CA PHE A 16 -26.92 -31.71 4.59
C PHE A 16 -27.30 -31.62 3.11
N SER A 17 -28.60 -31.62 2.78
CA SER A 17 -29.11 -31.65 1.40
C SER A 17 -29.87 -30.38 0.97
N THR A 18 -29.73 -29.29 1.71
CA THR A 18 -30.24 -27.94 1.38
C THR A 18 -29.19 -26.96 1.89
N SER A 19 -28.44 -26.17 1.10
CA SER A 19 -28.69 -25.55 -0.19
C SER A 19 -27.36 -25.35 -0.93
N SER A 20 -27.23 -25.85 -2.16
CA SER A 20 -26.20 -25.35 -3.10
C SER A 20 -26.58 -23.98 -3.69
N GLU A 21 -27.59 -23.31 -3.11
CA GLU A 21 -28.24 -22.11 -3.68
C GLU A 21 -27.69 -20.80 -3.10
N GLU A 22 -26.91 -20.84 -2.02
CA GLU A 22 -26.42 -19.64 -1.32
C GLU A 22 -24.96 -19.28 -1.58
N THR A 23 -24.20 -20.18 -2.22
CA THR A 23 -22.77 -20.00 -2.48
C THR A 23 -22.48 -19.96 -3.98
N CYS A 24 -21.85 -18.89 -4.42
CA CYS A 24 -21.31 -18.73 -5.77
C CYS A 24 -19.81 -19.02 -5.74
N GLU A 25 -19.36 -20.08 -6.42
CA GLU A 25 -17.95 -20.46 -6.47
C GLU A 25 -17.42 -20.48 -7.90
N VAL A 26 -16.20 -19.98 -8.10
CA VAL A 26 -15.51 -20.00 -9.39
C VAL A 26 -14.08 -20.49 -9.21
N PHE A 27 -13.69 -21.49 -10.01
CA PHE A 27 -12.34 -22.06 -10.02
C PHE A 27 -11.47 -21.46 -11.14
N ILE A 28 -10.25 -21.06 -10.78
CA ILE A 28 -9.27 -20.46 -11.67
C ILE A 28 -8.06 -21.40 -11.77
N ASN A 29 -7.63 -21.72 -12.99
CA ASN A 29 -6.43 -22.49 -13.28
C ASN A 29 -5.75 -21.94 -14.55
N THR A 30 -4.54 -21.42 -14.40
CA THR A 30 -3.78 -20.81 -15.51
C THR A 30 -3.22 -21.83 -16.50
N GLN A 31 -3.22 -23.13 -16.15
CA GLN A 31 -2.64 -24.22 -16.94
C GLN A 31 -3.63 -24.89 -17.90
N THR A 32 -4.94 -24.66 -17.77
CA THR A 32 -5.96 -25.30 -18.61
C THR A 32 -6.10 -24.63 -19.98
N SER A 33 -6.40 -25.44 -21.02
CA SER A 33 -6.62 -24.95 -22.38
C SER A 33 -7.86 -24.05 -22.45
N THR A 34 -7.70 -22.94 -23.18
CA THR A 34 -8.63 -21.81 -23.44
C THR A 34 -10.13 -22.09 -23.26
N TYR A 35 -10.69 -21.56 -22.17
CA TYR A 35 -12.09 -21.18 -22.11
C TYR A 35 -12.16 -19.74 -21.58
N GLN A 36 -12.47 -18.80 -22.46
CA GLN A 36 -12.69 -17.38 -22.13
C GLN A 36 -14.17 -17.10 -22.32
N HIS A 37 -14.96 -17.36 -21.28
CA HIS A 37 -16.39 -17.13 -21.30
C HIS A 37 -16.86 -16.74 -19.90
N TYR A 38 -17.98 -16.02 -19.80
CA TYR A 38 -18.50 -15.44 -18.55
C TYR A 38 -19.08 -16.49 -17.57
N ASP A 39 -19.00 -17.78 -17.88
CA ASP A 39 -19.46 -18.92 -17.09
C ASP A 39 -18.32 -19.93 -16.80
N CYS A 40 -17.06 -19.53 -17.00
CA CYS A 40 -15.92 -20.39 -16.67
C CYS A 40 -15.88 -20.75 -15.19
N GLY A 41 -15.30 -21.91 -14.87
CA GLY A 41 -15.03 -22.32 -13.49
C GLY A 41 -16.26 -22.67 -12.64
N PHE A 42 -17.44 -22.86 -13.24
CA PHE A 42 -18.69 -23.30 -12.60
C PHE A 42 -19.25 -24.58 -13.27
N ASN A 43 -20.12 -25.37 -12.62
CA ASN A 43 -20.94 -26.46 -13.20
C ASN A 43 -20.39 -27.23 -14.43
N ASN A 44 -19.25 -27.92 -14.30
CA ASN A 44 -18.57 -28.68 -15.37
C ASN A 44 -18.00 -27.84 -16.52
N PHE A 45 -18.05 -26.51 -16.45
CA PHE A 45 -17.30 -25.65 -17.36
C PHE A 45 -15.80 -25.71 -17.03
N PRO A 46 -14.92 -25.55 -18.03
CA PRO A 46 -13.49 -25.46 -17.79
C PRO A 46 -13.16 -24.30 -16.84
N ASN A 47 -12.10 -24.47 -16.06
CA ASN A 47 -11.61 -23.45 -15.13
C ASN A 47 -11.32 -22.12 -15.85
N CYS A 48 -11.55 -21.02 -15.14
CA CYS A 48 -11.16 -19.70 -15.62
C CYS A 48 -9.64 -19.64 -15.78
N LYS A 49 -9.18 -18.98 -16.86
CA LYS A 49 -7.74 -18.89 -17.15
C LYS A 49 -7.04 -17.82 -16.32
N SER A 50 -7.80 -16.85 -15.82
CA SER A 50 -7.25 -15.68 -15.14
C SER A 50 -8.17 -15.23 -14.00
N ILE A 51 -7.62 -14.44 -13.08
CA ILE A 51 -8.40 -13.89 -11.96
C ILE A 51 -9.48 -12.94 -12.47
N GLN A 52 -9.19 -12.16 -13.51
CA GLN A 52 -10.18 -11.27 -14.13
C GLN A 52 -11.36 -12.05 -14.74
N ASP A 53 -11.08 -13.13 -15.48
CA ASP A 53 -12.12 -14.01 -16.01
C ASP A 53 -12.97 -14.61 -14.87
N GLY A 54 -12.30 -15.01 -13.78
CA GLY A 54 -12.97 -15.51 -12.58
C GLY A 54 -13.90 -14.48 -11.93
N ILE A 55 -13.48 -13.23 -11.82
CA ILE A 55 -14.31 -12.13 -11.32
C ILE A 55 -15.52 -11.89 -12.24
N LEU A 56 -15.31 -11.86 -13.56
CA LEU A 56 -16.39 -11.69 -14.52
C LEU A 56 -17.42 -12.81 -14.40
N SER A 57 -16.96 -14.05 -14.23
CA SER A 57 -17.87 -15.19 -14.03
C SER A 57 -18.59 -15.14 -12.70
N LEU A 58 -17.89 -14.77 -11.63
CA LEU A 58 -18.49 -14.66 -10.31
C LEU A 58 -19.58 -13.59 -10.29
N ASN A 59 -19.37 -12.44 -10.94
CA ASN A 59 -20.39 -11.41 -11.12
C ASN A 59 -21.62 -11.91 -11.86
N TYR A 60 -21.42 -12.69 -12.92
CA TYR A 60 -22.52 -13.30 -13.67
C TYR A 60 -23.34 -14.22 -12.75
N LEU A 61 -22.67 -15.04 -11.93
CA LEU A 61 -23.33 -15.92 -10.97
C LEU A 61 -24.09 -15.15 -9.89
N ILE A 62 -23.45 -14.16 -9.24
CA ILE A 62 -24.09 -13.32 -8.21
C ILE A 62 -25.32 -12.58 -8.75
N LYS A 63 -25.29 -12.16 -10.02
CA LYS A 63 -26.42 -11.47 -10.64
C LYS A 63 -27.61 -12.41 -10.91
N ASN A 64 -27.34 -13.65 -11.29
CA ASN A 64 -28.38 -14.58 -11.75
C ASN A 64 -28.84 -15.56 -10.66
N ASN A 65 -28.04 -15.72 -9.60
CA ASN A 65 -28.33 -16.57 -8.45
C ASN A 65 -28.42 -15.69 -7.20
N SER A 66 -29.28 -16.04 -6.25
CA SER A 66 -29.39 -15.33 -4.95
C SER A 66 -28.28 -15.73 -3.97
N CYS A 67 -27.02 -15.62 -4.39
CA CYS A 67 -25.87 -15.95 -3.57
C CYS A 67 -25.67 -14.91 -2.45
N ILE A 68 -25.38 -15.40 -1.24
CA ILE A 68 -24.97 -14.58 -0.09
C ILE A 68 -23.49 -14.82 0.29
N PHE A 69 -22.90 -15.91 -0.21
CA PHE A 69 -21.47 -16.22 -0.13
C PHE A 69 -20.87 -16.28 -1.54
N ALA A 70 -19.67 -15.72 -1.72
CA ALA A 70 -18.97 -15.76 -3.00
C ALA A 70 -17.48 -16.09 -2.83
N THR A 71 -16.97 -17.04 -3.63
CA THR A 71 -15.59 -17.54 -3.52
C THR A 71 -14.89 -17.61 -4.88
N LEU A 72 -13.68 -17.04 -4.95
CA LEU A 72 -12.71 -17.28 -6.02
C LEU A 72 -11.66 -18.29 -5.54
N ASN A 73 -11.65 -19.48 -6.14
CA ASN A 73 -10.70 -20.55 -5.83
C ASN A 73 -9.56 -20.57 -6.86
N LEU A 74 -8.35 -20.22 -6.43
CA LEU A 74 -7.15 -20.17 -7.27
C LEU A 74 -6.35 -21.46 -7.08
N MET A 75 -6.35 -22.32 -8.10
CA MET A 75 -5.51 -23.52 -8.10
C MET A 75 -4.03 -23.14 -8.00
N GLY A 76 -3.23 -24.02 -7.41
CA GLY A 76 -1.82 -23.83 -7.17
C GLY A 76 -1.04 -23.51 -8.45
N GLY A 77 -0.15 -22.53 -8.37
CA GLY A 77 0.56 -22.01 -9.53
C GLY A 77 0.96 -20.55 -9.39
N ILE A 78 1.46 -19.99 -10.50
CA ILE A 78 1.92 -18.60 -10.57
C ILE A 78 0.93 -17.78 -11.41
N TYR A 79 0.40 -16.73 -10.81
CA TYR A 79 -0.49 -15.75 -11.40
C TYR A 79 0.32 -14.47 -11.65
N SER A 80 0.86 -14.34 -12.87
CA SER A 80 1.66 -13.19 -13.24
C SER A 80 0.80 -11.95 -13.44
N GLY A 81 1.14 -10.85 -12.79
CA GLY A 81 0.42 -9.57 -12.83
C GLY A 81 0.41 -8.83 -14.17
N LYS A 82 0.65 -9.50 -15.30
CA LYS A 82 0.28 -8.98 -16.62
C LYS A 82 -1.25 -8.86 -16.67
N GLU A 83 -1.75 -7.80 -17.31
CA GLU A 83 -3.09 -7.17 -17.22
C GLU A 83 -4.33 -8.04 -16.92
N ASN A 84 -4.32 -9.35 -17.18
CA ASN A 84 -5.46 -10.25 -16.98
C ASN A 84 -5.47 -11.00 -15.63
N ASN A 85 -4.36 -11.08 -14.87
CA ASN A 85 -4.34 -11.74 -13.55
C ASN A 85 -4.26 -10.75 -12.38
N LEU A 86 -4.69 -9.52 -12.62
CA LEU A 86 -4.82 -8.52 -11.57
C LEU A 86 -6.28 -8.30 -11.26
N VAL A 87 -6.51 -7.95 -10.00
CA VAL A 87 -7.81 -7.64 -9.45
C VAL A 87 -8.10 -6.11 -9.53
N GLY A 88 -7.19 -5.34 -10.13
CA GLY A 88 -7.13 -3.88 -10.01
C GLY A 88 -8.22 -3.08 -10.74
N ASN A 89 -8.85 -2.18 -9.97
CA ASN A 89 -10.03 -1.32 -10.22
C ASN A 89 -11.38 -2.05 -10.27
N TYR A 90 -11.93 -2.37 -9.09
CA TYR A 90 -13.31 -2.79 -8.90
C TYR A 90 -14.33 -1.67 -9.11
N THR A 91 -14.45 -1.21 -10.35
CA THR A 91 -15.74 -0.76 -10.87
C THR A 91 -16.63 -1.93 -11.30
N GLN A 92 -16.21 -3.20 -11.08
CA GLN A 92 -16.89 -4.36 -11.67
C GLN A 92 -17.31 -5.49 -10.74
N LEU A 93 -16.77 -5.70 -9.52
CA LEU A 93 -17.26 -6.78 -8.64
C LEU A 93 -18.50 -6.32 -7.87
N ASN A 94 -19.62 -6.98 -8.11
CA ASN A 94 -20.87 -6.73 -7.42
C ASN A 94 -20.85 -7.42 -6.06
N LEU A 95 -20.54 -6.67 -5.02
CA LEU A 95 -20.58 -7.15 -3.63
C LEU A 95 -21.95 -6.96 -2.96
N SER A 96 -22.92 -6.35 -3.65
CA SER A 96 -24.24 -6.06 -3.10
C SER A 96 -25.01 -7.34 -2.79
N GLY A 97 -25.51 -7.45 -1.55
CA GLY A 97 -26.25 -8.62 -1.07
C GLY A 97 -25.38 -9.78 -0.57
N LEU A 98 -24.05 -9.69 -0.70
CA LEU A 98 -23.14 -10.67 -0.11
C LEU A 98 -22.87 -10.35 1.36
N GLN A 99 -22.78 -11.38 2.18
CA GLN A 99 -22.27 -11.31 3.55
C GLN A 99 -20.78 -11.65 3.60
N TYR A 100 -20.31 -12.49 2.67
CA TYR A 100 -18.94 -12.99 2.63
C TYR A 100 -18.41 -13.03 1.20
N PHE A 101 -17.19 -12.55 1.03
CA PHE A 101 -16.41 -12.72 -0.19
C PHE A 101 -15.04 -13.30 0.13
N GLN A 102 -14.64 -14.36 -0.58
CA GLN A 102 -13.38 -15.05 -0.34
C GLN A 102 -12.53 -15.16 -1.60
N ILE A 103 -11.21 -14.96 -1.44
CA ILE A 103 -10.19 -15.31 -2.42
C ILE A 103 -9.27 -16.34 -1.76
N MET A 104 -9.29 -17.57 -2.28
CA MET A 104 -8.60 -18.70 -1.68
C MET A 104 -7.55 -19.26 -2.63
N GLY A 105 -6.31 -19.38 -2.16
CA GLY A 105 -5.31 -20.24 -2.79
C GLY A 105 -5.56 -21.72 -2.47
N GLU A 106 -4.94 -22.60 -3.25
CA GLU A 106 -5.01 -24.04 -3.02
C GLU A 106 -4.23 -24.40 -1.74
N ILE A 107 -4.84 -25.22 -0.89
CA ILE A 107 -4.19 -25.70 0.32
C ILE A 107 -3.08 -26.67 -0.09
N ASP A 108 -1.92 -26.59 0.58
CA ASP A 108 -0.73 -27.41 0.35
C ASP A 108 0.01 -27.21 -0.99
N VAL A 109 -0.57 -26.45 -1.93
CA VAL A 109 0.09 -26.09 -3.19
C VAL A 109 0.27 -24.58 -3.27
N PRO A 110 1.50 -24.05 -3.41
CA PRO A 110 1.72 -22.60 -3.44
C PRO A 110 0.93 -21.89 -4.55
N THR A 111 0.01 -21.01 -4.15
CA THR A 111 -0.64 -20.03 -5.05
C THR A 111 0.10 -18.70 -4.96
N ILE A 112 0.88 -18.39 -5.99
CA ILE A 112 1.75 -17.21 -6.03
C ILE A 112 1.12 -16.13 -6.90
N ILE A 113 0.86 -14.95 -6.32
CA ILE A 113 0.51 -13.73 -7.03
C ILE A 113 1.80 -12.94 -7.27
N ASP A 114 2.30 -12.99 -8.51
CA ASP A 114 3.54 -12.31 -8.90
C ASP A 114 3.23 -10.90 -9.41
N GLY A 115 3.56 -9.90 -8.59
CA GLY A 115 3.33 -8.48 -8.85
C GLY A 115 4.35 -7.80 -9.77
N THR A 116 5.19 -8.56 -10.48
CA THR A 116 6.20 -7.98 -11.38
C THR A 116 5.54 -7.17 -12.49
N GLY A 117 5.85 -5.87 -12.55
CA GLY A 117 5.33 -4.95 -13.57
C GLY A 117 3.92 -4.42 -13.29
N VAL A 118 3.38 -4.65 -12.09
CA VAL A 118 2.05 -4.21 -11.68
C VAL A 118 2.09 -2.78 -11.17
N ASN A 119 1.30 -1.91 -11.79
CA ASN A 119 1.16 -0.49 -11.44
C ASN A 119 -0.24 -0.16 -10.89
N THR A 120 -0.89 -1.08 -10.19
CA THR A 120 -2.22 -0.90 -9.61
C THR A 120 -2.33 -1.63 -8.28
N THR A 121 -3.48 -1.50 -7.62
CA THR A 121 -3.86 -2.21 -6.39
C THR A 121 -4.20 -3.68 -6.72
N PHE A 122 -3.87 -4.62 -5.83
CA PHE A 122 -4.44 -5.97 -5.90
C PHE A 122 -5.94 -5.87 -5.61
N PHE A 123 -6.30 -5.56 -4.38
CA PHE A 123 -7.70 -5.47 -3.95
C PHE A 123 -8.04 -4.07 -3.43
N GLY A 124 -9.09 -3.46 -3.99
CA GLY A 124 -9.57 -2.16 -3.57
C GLY A 124 -11.05 -2.19 -3.23
N LEU A 125 -11.45 -1.57 -2.12
CA LEU A 125 -12.85 -1.39 -1.73
C LEU A 125 -13.13 0.10 -1.54
N SER A 126 -14.17 0.59 -2.19
CA SER A 126 -14.61 2.00 -2.11
C SER A 126 -16.13 2.17 -2.06
N ASP A 127 -16.88 1.11 -1.73
CA ASP A 127 -18.35 1.12 -1.73
C ASP A 127 -18.90 1.61 -0.39
N TYR A 128 -20.05 2.29 -0.44
CA TYR A 128 -20.55 3.18 0.61
C TYR A 128 -21.54 2.50 1.57
N ASN A 129 -22.08 1.32 1.25
CA ASN A 129 -23.19 0.69 2.01
C ASN A 129 -23.17 -0.85 1.97
N LEU A 130 -22.05 -1.48 2.27
CA LEU A 130 -21.96 -2.94 2.39
C LEU A 130 -21.74 -3.34 3.87
N GLU A 131 -22.24 -4.50 4.26
CA GLU A 131 -21.82 -5.18 5.48
C GLU A 131 -21.25 -6.51 5.00
N ILE A 132 -19.92 -6.63 5.01
CA ILE A 132 -19.25 -7.75 4.36
C ILE A 132 -17.94 -8.11 5.04
N ASP A 133 -17.73 -9.41 5.17
CA ASP A 133 -16.45 -10.01 5.55
C ASP A 133 -15.70 -10.42 4.27
N ILE A 134 -14.52 -9.85 4.07
CA ILE A 134 -13.62 -10.18 2.96
C ILE A 134 -12.48 -11.04 3.51
N ILE A 135 -12.30 -12.22 2.94
CA ILE A 135 -11.27 -13.17 3.37
C ILE A 135 -10.32 -13.46 2.22
N ILE A 136 -9.03 -13.29 2.47
CA ILE A 136 -7.95 -13.60 1.53
C ILE A 136 -7.06 -14.63 2.21
N ASN A 137 -6.98 -15.83 1.66
CA ASN A 137 -6.39 -16.97 2.37
C ASN A 137 -5.46 -17.79 1.47
N TYR A 138 -4.37 -18.31 2.05
CA TYR A 138 -3.39 -19.18 1.38
C TYR A 138 -2.75 -18.59 0.12
N LEU A 139 -2.46 -17.28 0.11
CA LEU A 139 -1.81 -16.61 -1.02
C LEU A 139 -0.39 -16.15 -0.69
N THR A 140 0.52 -16.29 -1.65
CA THR A 140 1.85 -15.68 -1.59
C THR A 140 1.94 -14.52 -2.57
N PHE A 141 2.02 -13.29 -2.05
CA PHE A 141 2.26 -12.09 -2.84
C PHE A 141 3.76 -11.85 -2.97
N LYS A 142 4.26 -11.78 -4.21
CA LYS A 142 5.70 -11.66 -4.48
C LYS A 142 6.03 -10.60 -5.52
N ASN A 143 7.19 -9.96 -5.40
CA ASN A 143 7.78 -9.06 -6.41
C ASN A 143 6.87 -7.90 -6.82
N TRP A 144 6.10 -7.35 -5.88
CA TRP A 144 5.17 -6.29 -6.21
C TRP A 144 5.89 -4.95 -6.25
N LYS A 145 6.00 -4.35 -7.43
CA LYS A 145 6.72 -3.09 -7.63
C LYS A 145 5.81 -2.06 -8.28
N GLY A 146 5.20 -1.17 -7.51
CA GLY A 146 4.18 -0.26 -8.02
C GLY A 146 3.96 0.98 -7.16
N GLY A 147 3.50 2.07 -7.80
CA GLY A 147 3.21 3.33 -7.12
C GLY A 147 1.92 3.36 -6.31
N PHE A 148 1.14 2.27 -6.30
CA PHE A 148 -0.14 2.16 -5.60
C PHE A 148 -0.03 1.24 -4.39
N ASN A 149 -1.04 1.30 -3.52
CA ASN A 149 -1.14 0.43 -2.35
C ASN A 149 -1.61 -0.96 -2.80
N MET A 150 -1.11 -2.04 -2.20
CA MET A 150 -1.52 -3.39 -2.60
C MET A 150 -2.99 -3.67 -2.21
N PHE A 151 -3.39 -3.26 -1.00
CA PHE A 151 -4.77 -3.24 -0.54
C PHE A 151 -5.19 -1.80 -0.23
N ASN A 152 -6.30 -1.37 -0.81
CA ASN A 152 -6.84 -0.04 -0.58
C ASN A 152 -8.29 -0.14 -0.13
N VAL A 153 -8.53 -0.06 1.18
CA VAL A 153 -9.86 -0.21 1.78
C VAL A 153 -10.30 1.15 2.30
N GLN A 154 -11.15 1.81 1.54
CA GLN A 154 -11.69 3.13 1.87
C GLN A 154 -13.20 3.02 2.01
N VAL A 155 -13.71 3.04 3.24
CA VAL A 155 -15.14 2.95 3.53
C VAL A 155 -15.67 4.34 3.83
N PRO A 156 -16.45 4.96 2.93
CA PRO A 156 -16.95 6.30 3.12
C PRO A 156 -18.19 6.32 4.02
N VAL A 157 -18.51 7.49 4.58
CA VAL A 157 -19.57 7.67 5.59
C VAL A 157 -20.95 7.33 5.03
N SER A 158 -21.66 6.42 5.69
CA SER A 158 -23.11 6.56 5.88
C SER A 158 -23.49 6.04 7.26
N SER A 159 -24.40 6.76 7.90
CA SER A 159 -24.74 6.62 9.32
C SER A 159 -25.42 5.28 9.63
N ASN A 160 -24.96 4.66 10.71
CA ASN A 160 -25.42 3.45 11.41
C ASN A 160 -24.74 2.13 10.98
N LEU A 161 -23.70 1.80 11.74
CA LEU A 161 -23.30 0.42 12.09
C LEU A 161 -22.89 -0.54 10.96
N ASN A 162 -22.46 -0.06 9.79
CA ASN A 162 -21.88 -0.97 8.80
C ASN A 162 -20.53 -1.52 9.30
N HIS A 163 -20.45 -2.85 9.43
CA HIS A 163 -19.25 -3.59 9.82
C HIS A 163 -18.52 -4.04 8.55
N TYR A 164 -17.22 -3.74 8.46
CA TYR A 164 -16.37 -4.18 7.36
C TYR A 164 -15.14 -4.86 7.91
N ASN A 165 -14.92 -6.10 7.51
CA ASN A 165 -13.75 -6.86 7.95
C ASN A 165 -12.94 -7.32 6.75
N LEU A 166 -11.63 -7.11 6.81
CA LEU A 166 -10.67 -7.69 5.87
C LEU A 166 -9.76 -8.65 6.65
N PHE A 167 -9.89 -9.94 6.39
CA PHE A 167 -9.06 -10.99 6.96
C PHE A 167 -8.06 -11.47 5.91
N ILE A 168 -6.77 -11.31 6.19
CA ILE A 168 -5.67 -11.84 5.39
C ILE A 168 -5.01 -12.96 6.19
N LEU A 169 -5.24 -14.20 5.78
CA LEU A 169 -4.93 -15.40 6.56
C LEU A 169 -3.94 -16.30 5.82
N ASN A 170 -3.06 -16.95 6.56
CA ASN A 170 -2.10 -17.95 6.07
C ASN A 170 -1.36 -17.49 4.80
N SER A 171 -1.02 -16.20 4.72
CA SER A 171 -0.52 -15.56 3.52
C SER A 171 0.91 -15.05 3.70
N ALA A 172 1.64 -14.90 2.60
CA ALA A 172 3.02 -14.43 2.63
C ALA A 172 3.22 -13.22 1.72
N PHE A 173 4.04 -12.27 2.18
CA PHE A 173 4.42 -11.06 1.48
C PHE A 173 5.94 -11.03 1.35
N THR A 174 6.46 -11.06 0.11
CA THR A 174 7.90 -11.16 -0.13
C THR A 174 8.36 -10.26 -1.28
N ASN A 175 9.41 -9.47 -1.06
CA ASN A 175 9.95 -8.53 -2.04
C ASN A 175 8.88 -7.51 -2.49
N ILE A 176 8.30 -6.80 -1.52
CA ILE A 176 7.24 -5.82 -1.79
C ILE A 176 7.83 -4.42 -1.82
N GLU A 177 7.76 -3.77 -2.98
CA GLU A 177 8.19 -2.41 -3.27
C GLU A 177 6.98 -1.56 -3.72
N THR A 178 6.02 -1.36 -2.82
CA THR A 178 4.82 -0.56 -3.07
C THR A 178 4.84 0.79 -2.36
N SER A 179 3.84 1.64 -2.61
CA SER A 179 3.59 2.77 -1.71
C SER A 179 3.27 2.27 -0.31
N SER A 180 2.28 1.37 -0.18
CA SER A 180 1.91 0.71 1.07
C SER A 180 1.40 -0.71 0.78
N ILE A 181 1.44 -1.61 1.76
CA ILE A 181 0.77 -2.91 1.66
C ILE A 181 -0.72 -2.69 1.89
N VAL A 182 -1.09 -2.01 2.98
CA VAL A 182 -2.50 -1.73 3.28
C VAL A 182 -2.69 -0.28 3.65
N VAL A 183 -3.66 0.34 2.99
CA VAL A 183 -4.27 1.60 3.45
C VAL A 183 -5.72 1.34 3.80
N GLY A 184 -6.03 1.42 5.10
CA GLY A 184 -7.38 1.34 5.64
C GLY A 184 -7.86 2.71 6.08
N SER A 185 -9.03 3.13 5.63
CA SER A 185 -9.66 4.34 6.14
C SER A 185 -11.15 4.12 6.20
N ALA A 186 -11.73 4.27 7.37
CA ALA A 186 -13.16 4.17 7.56
C ALA A 186 -13.60 5.23 8.55
N ASN A 187 -14.77 5.82 8.37
CA ASN A 187 -15.40 6.61 9.43
C ASN A 187 -16.35 5.75 10.31
N SER A 188 -16.20 4.41 10.22
CA SER A 188 -16.95 3.36 10.92
C SER A 188 -16.02 2.21 11.35
N ASN A 189 -16.54 1.12 11.91
CA ASN A 189 -15.78 -0.04 12.36
C ASN A 189 -15.20 -0.83 11.16
N LEU A 190 -14.02 -0.45 10.69
CA LEU A 190 -13.18 -1.29 9.83
C LEU A 190 -12.21 -2.09 10.70
N VAL A 191 -12.23 -3.42 10.53
CA VAL A 191 -11.24 -4.31 11.13
C VAL A 191 -10.40 -4.94 10.01
N ILE A 192 -9.08 -4.86 10.15
CA ILE A 192 -8.13 -5.52 9.26
C ILE A 192 -7.33 -6.52 10.10
N GLU A 193 -7.35 -7.80 9.76
CA GLU A 193 -6.62 -8.81 10.50
C GLU A 193 -5.64 -9.59 9.63
N PHE A 194 -4.45 -9.82 10.16
CA PHE A 194 -3.42 -10.66 9.59
C PHE A 194 -3.18 -11.88 10.48
N GLY A 195 -3.65 -13.04 10.04
CA GLY A 195 -3.53 -14.31 10.78
C GLY A 195 -2.51 -15.25 10.14
N ASN A 196 -1.61 -15.83 10.94
CA ASN A 196 -0.58 -16.78 10.48
C ASN A 196 0.17 -16.30 9.22
N SER A 197 0.41 -15.00 9.11
CA SER A 197 0.95 -14.39 7.89
C SER A 197 2.42 -14.00 8.06
N ASN A 198 3.18 -14.05 6.96
CA ASN A 198 4.62 -13.75 6.98
C ASN A 198 4.97 -12.56 6.07
N PHE A 199 5.80 -11.65 6.58
CA PHE A 199 6.28 -10.48 5.87
C PHE A 199 7.80 -10.51 5.86
N THR A 200 8.40 -10.48 4.67
CA THR A 200 9.85 -10.56 4.51
C THR A 200 10.29 -9.68 3.35
N ASN A 201 11.39 -8.95 3.52
CA ASN A 201 11.97 -8.11 2.46
C ASN A 201 10.97 -7.08 1.91
N ILE A 202 10.47 -6.21 2.81
CA ILE A 202 9.48 -5.17 2.51
C ILE A 202 10.19 -3.82 2.41
N TYR A 203 9.95 -3.09 1.32
CA TYR A 203 10.58 -1.80 1.02
C TYR A 203 9.53 -0.83 0.47
N THR A 204 8.85 -0.09 1.32
CA THR A 204 7.80 0.83 0.87
C THR A 204 8.25 2.28 0.90
N THR A 205 7.64 3.12 0.05
CA THR A 205 7.97 4.56 0.00
C THR A 205 7.31 5.37 1.11
N ILE A 206 6.19 4.86 1.66
CA ILE A 206 5.55 5.32 2.89
C ILE A 206 5.43 4.14 3.89
N ASN A 207 4.59 4.25 4.91
CA ASN A 207 4.36 3.19 5.90
C ASN A 207 3.68 1.96 5.22
N PRO A 208 4.26 0.74 5.34
CA PRO A 208 3.68 -0.51 4.85
C PRO A 208 2.24 -0.74 5.28
N ILE A 209 1.88 -0.32 6.49
CA ILE A 209 0.54 -0.47 7.04
C ILE A 209 0.09 0.89 7.56
N MET A 210 -0.96 1.46 6.97
CA MET A 210 -1.51 2.75 7.37
C MET A 210 -3.01 2.63 7.59
N THR A 211 -3.50 3.10 8.74
CA THR A 211 -4.93 3.08 9.07
C THR A 211 -5.41 4.39 9.69
N LEU A 212 -6.59 4.84 9.29
CA LEU A 212 -7.31 5.96 9.90
C LEU A 212 -8.67 5.49 10.42
N ASN A 213 -8.98 5.80 11.68
CA ASN A 213 -10.26 5.48 12.33
C ASN A 213 -10.63 3.98 12.22
N SER A 214 -9.63 3.09 12.30
CA SER A 214 -9.79 1.65 12.03
C SER A 214 -9.00 0.80 13.03
N ASN A 215 -9.40 -0.46 13.18
CA ASN A 215 -8.69 -1.43 14.01
C ASN A 215 -7.89 -2.39 13.14
N ILE A 216 -6.68 -2.70 13.56
CA ILE A 216 -5.82 -3.65 12.89
C ILE A 216 -5.20 -4.63 13.89
N ALA A 217 -5.17 -5.92 13.51
CA ALA A 217 -4.65 -6.96 14.37
C ALA A 217 -3.74 -7.94 13.62
N PHE A 218 -2.73 -8.45 14.32
CA PHE A 218 -1.79 -9.46 13.85
C PHE A 218 -1.77 -10.64 14.82
N TYR A 219 -2.23 -11.80 14.36
CA TYR A 219 -2.30 -13.03 15.14
C TYR A 219 -1.33 -14.07 14.60
N ARG A 220 -0.38 -14.53 15.42
CA ARG A 220 0.60 -15.55 15.03
C ARG A 220 1.33 -15.21 13.73
N SER A 221 1.54 -13.91 13.50
CA SER A 221 2.12 -13.39 12.28
C SER A 221 3.57 -12.97 12.52
N ASN A 222 4.36 -13.00 11.45
CA ASN A 222 5.79 -12.84 11.46
C ASN A 222 6.18 -11.67 10.56
N ILE A 223 6.93 -10.71 11.10
CA ILE A 223 7.44 -9.55 10.36
C ILE A 223 8.95 -9.51 10.56
N PHE A 224 9.71 -9.81 9.51
CA PHE A 224 11.16 -9.98 9.57
C PHE A 224 11.88 -9.22 8.44
N GLU A 225 13.09 -8.74 8.74
CA GLU A 225 14.02 -8.17 7.75
C GLU A 225 13.36 -7.07 6.90
N VAL A 226 12.73 -6.13 7.59
CA VAL A 226 12.09 -4.99 6.95
C VAL A 226 12.97 -3.76 7.13
N ASP A 227 13.57 -3.32 6.04
CA ASP A 227 14.33 -2.08 5.95
C ASP A 227 13.41 -1.00 5.38
N VAL A 228 12.74 -0.29 6.29
CA VAL A 228 11.81 0.78 5.96
C VAL A 228 12.41 2.11 6.36
N ALA A 229 12.43 3.04 5.41
CA ALA A 229 12.82 4.43 5.66
C ALA A 229 11.80 5.17 6.54
N MET A 230 10.59 4.63 6.71
CA MET A 230 9.49 5.18 7.48
C MET A 230 9.04 4.16 8.53
N PRO A 231 8.25 4.56 9.55
CA PRO A 231 7.67 3.59 10.46
C PRO A 231 6.88 2.50 9.72
N PHE A 232 6.86 1.26 10.22
CA PHE A 232 6.15 0.17 9.55
C PHE A 232 4.62 0.37 9.63
N PHE A 233 4.14 0.79 10.80
CA PHE A 233 2.74 1.04 11.10
C PHE A 233 2.50 2.54 11.25
N ASP A 234 1.41 3.06 10.69
CA ASP A 234 0.87 4.41 10.96
C ASP A 234 -0.60 4.33 11.34
N ILE A 235 -0.91 4.59 12.61
CA ILE A 235 -2.24 4.35 13.18
C ILE A 235 -2.82 5.66 13.71
N LEU A 236 -3.89 6.14 13.09
CA LEU A 236 -4.59 7.36 13.49
C LEU A 236 -5.98 6.99 14.01
N ASN A 237 -6.29 7.34 15.26
CA ASN A 237 -7.59 7.11 15.92
C ASN A 237 -8.07 5.65 15.84
N GLY A 238 -7.25 4.70 16.29
CA GLY A 238 -7.54 3.28 16.10
C GLY A 238 -6.84 2.37 17.08
N THR A 239 -6.96 1.06 16.86
CA THR A 239 -6.26 0.05 17.65
C THR A 239 -5.31 -0.74 16.78
N LEU A 240 -4.07 -0.93 17.24
CA LEU A 240 -3.12 -1.90 16.69
C LEU A 240 -2.86 -2.98 17.72
N LYS A 241 -3.18 -4.23 17.39
CA LYS A 241 -3.06 -5.37 18.29
C LYS A 241 -2.11 -6.41 17.73
N PHE A 242 -1.19 -6.87 18.57
CA PHE A 242 -0.34 -8.02 18.30
C PHE A 242 -0.65 -9.13 19.30
N ASN A 243 -0.89 -10.34 18.79
CA ASN A 243 -1.13 -11.51 19.62
C ASN A 243 -0.31 -12.71 19.12
N THR A 244 0.57 -13.22 19.96
CA THR A 244 1.46 -14.35 19.65
C THR A 244 2.27 -14.12 18.36
N SER A 245 2.57 -12.85 18.02
CA SER A 245 3.25 -12.47 16.78
C SER A 245 4.74 -12.22 17.04
N SER A 246 5.58 -12.33 16.01
CA SER A 246 7.01 -11.97 16.08
C SER A 246 7.30 -10.79 15.17
N ILE A 247 7.83 -9.70 15.74
CA ILE A 247 8.03 -8.44 15.04
C ILE A 247 9.49 -8.01 15.19
N LYS A 248 10.22 -7.94 14.08
CA LYS A 248 11.62 -7.50 14.03
C LYS A 248 11.81 -6.44 12.96
N ILE A 249 11.62 -5.19 13.37
CA ILE A 249 11.66 -4.01 12.49
C ILE A 249 12.35 -2.86 13.23
N GLY A 250 13.17 -2.07 12.53
CA GLY A 250 13.96 -0.99 13.15
C GLY A 250 13.12 0.21 13.59
N HIS A 251 12.06 0.51 12.84
CA HIS A 251 11.14 1.62 13.06
C HIS A 251 9.70 1.10 13.04
N PRO A 252 9.20 0.51 14.13
CA PRO A 252 7.90 -0.15 14.12
C PRO A 252 6.71 0.78 13.94
N LEU A 253 6.60 1.88 14.68
CA LEU A 253 5.30 2.54 14.85
C LEU A 253 5.37 4.07 14.79
N SER A 254 4.45 4.66 14.02
CA SER A 254 3.91 6.00 14.20
C SER A 254 2.40 5.97 14.49
N GLY A 255 1.88 7.01 15.17
CA GLY A 255 0.43 7.16 15.33
C GLY A 255 -0.02 8.37 16.13
N GLU A 256 -1.33 8.57 16.18
CA GLU A 256 -2.01 9.63 16.94
C GLU A 256 -3.34 9.07 17.51
N ASN A 257 -3.61 9.32 18.79
CA ASN A 257 -4.81 8.87 19.51
C ASN A 257 -5.08 7.36 19.31
N ALA A 258 -4.02 6.56 19.34
CA ALA A 258 -4.09 5.12 19.06
C ALA A 258 -3.94 4.27 20.33
N THR A 259 -4.57 3.10 20.35
CA THR A 259 -4.33 2.07 21.37
C THR A 259 -3.46 0.97 20.78
N ILE A 260 -2.33 0.68 21.42
CA ILE A 260 -1.37 -0.32 20.96
C ILE A 260 -1.31 -1.46 21.98
N GLN A 261 -1.65 -2.66 21.56
CA GLN A 261 -1.79 -3.81 22.45
C GLN A 261 -0.84 -4.95 22.08
N PHE A 262 -0.13 -5.49 23.08
CA PHE A 262 0.78 -6.63 22.91
C PHE A 262 0.36 -7.79 23.83
N PHE A 263 0.00 -8.92 23.23
CA PHE A 263 -0.38 -10.15 23.93
C PHE A 263 0.55 -11.30 23.51
N ASP A 264 1.21 -11.94 24.47
CA ASP A 264 2.09 -13.09 24.22
C ASP A 264 3.10 -12.90 23.06
N THR A 265 3.50 -11.66 22.81
CA THR A 265 4.31 -11.26 21.65
C THR A 265 5.74 -11.01 22.15
N PRO A 266 6.74 -11.81 21.75
CA PRO A 266 8.13 -11.52 22.06
C PRO A 266 8.56 -10.23 21.35
N THR A 267 8.77 -9.16 22.11
CA THR A 267 9.26 -7.89 21.60
C THR A 267 10.75 -7.75 21.89
N ASP A 268 11.57 -7.98 20.86
CA ASP A 268 12.95 -7.50 20.90
C ASP A 268 12.89 -5.98 20.77
N LYS A 269 13.08 -5.22 21.87
CA LYS A 269 13.17 -3.74 21.94
C LYS A 269 12.40 -2.98 20.84
N THR A 270 11.14 -2.69 21.07
CA THR A 270 10.31 -1.93 20.12
C THR A 270 10.64 -0.43 20.18
N ALA A 271 11.40 0.07 19.21
CA ALA A 271 11.69 1.50 19.08
C ALA A 271 10.49 2.29 18.52
N LEU A 272 9.90 3.21 19.27
CA LEU A 272 8.85 4.06 18.71
C LEU A 272 9.46 5.18 17.86
N CYS A 273 8.83 5.51 16.75
CA CYS A 273 9.19 6.69 15.98
C CYS A 273 8.53 7.95 16.50
N HIS A 274 7.23 7.86 16.76
CA HIS A 274 6.42 8.96 17.27
C HIS A 274 5.03 8.42 17.64
N CYS A 275 4.46 8.77 18.78
CA CYS A 275 3.07 8.42 19.08
C CYS A 275 2.44 9.48 19.99
N GLU A 276 1.57 10.32 19.43
CA GLU A 276 0.89 11.36 20.19
C GLU A 276 -0.42 10.80 20.79
N ASN A 277 -0.63 11.02 22.10
CA ASN A 277 -1.81 10.56 22.84
C ASN A 277 -2.10 9.04 22.71
N CYS A 278 -1.06 8.23 22.55
CA CYS A 278 -1.23 6.79 22.42
C CYS A 278 -1.27 6.09 23.78
N THR A 279 -2.12 5.07 23.89
CA THR A 279 -2.18 4.16 25.05
C THR A 279 -1.51 2.84 24.70
N PHE A 280 -0.70 2.31 25.62
CA PHE A 280 0.00 1.04 25.45
C PHE A 280 -0.49 0.02 26.47
N GLU A 281 -0.90 -1.15 25.98
CA GLU A 281 -1.37 -2.26 26.81
C GLU A 281 -0.50 -3.49 26.57
N SER A 282 -0.13 -4.19 27.65
CA SER A 282 0.60 -5.45 27.58
C SER A 282 0.07 -6.41 28.64
N SER A 283 -0.07 -7.67 28.26
CA SER A 283 -0.49 -8.75 29.17
C SER A 283 0.68 -9.55 29.76
N ASN A 284 1.91 -9.29 29.31
CA ASN A 284 3.07 -10.07 29.74
C ASN A 284 3.75 -9.45 30.96
N GLY A 285 3.72 -10.17 32.09
CA GLY A 285 4.48 -9.85 33.31
C GLY A 285 6.01 -10.00 33.20
N ASN A 286 6.57 -10.01 31.99
CA ASN A 286 8.00 -10.13 31.74
C ASN A 286 8.48 -8.99 30.81
N ALA A 287 9.31 -8.13 31.40
CA ALA A 287 9.95 -6.93 30.85
C ALA A 287 9.01 -5.75 30.52
N PRO A 288 9.31 -4.53 31.02
CA PRO A 288 8.60 -3.33 30.59
C PRO A 288 8.82 -3.14 29.09
N LEU A 289 7.78 -2.71 28.38
CA LEU A 289 7.92 -2.23 27.00
C LEU A 289 8.91 -1.06 27.04
N GLU A 290 10.16 -1.30 26.61
CA GLU A 290 11.14 -0.21 26.49
C GLU A 290 10.78 0.62 25.27
N ILE A 291 9.96 1.64 25.49
CA ILE A 291 9.64 2.66 24.50
C ILE A 291 10.86 3.58 24.38
N PHE A 292 11.55 3.50 23.25
CA PHE A 292 12.53 4.50 22.87
C PHE A 292 11.92 5.44 21.86
N ASP A 293 11.94 6.73 22.14
CA ASP A 293 11.69 7.76 21.14
C ASP A 293 12.94 7.83 20.25
N VAL A 294 12.87 7.16 19.11
CA VAL A 294 13.93 7.22 18.10
C VAL A 294 13.60 8.37 17.19
N LYS A 295 14.58 9.26 16.97
CA LYS A 295 14.49 10.29 15.93
C LYS A 295 14.28 9.60 14.58
N CYS A 296 13.03 9.42 14.19
CA CYS A 296 12.74 8.87 12.89
C CYS A 296 13.02 9.90 11.82
N PRO A 297 13.41 9.46 10.62
CA PRO A 297 13.58 10.33 9.47
C PRO A 297 12.21 10.82 9.01
N HIS A 298 11.54 11.62 9.82
CA HIS A 298 10.55 12.54 9.29
C HIS A 298 11.28 13.48 8.33
N LYS A 299 10.51 14.02 7.38
CA LYS A 299 10.83 15.27 6.67
C LYS A 299 10.93 16.42 7.69
N THR A 300 11.85 16.32 8.63
CA THR A 300 11.97 17.27 9.73
C THR A 300 12.48 18.58 9.16
N LYS A 301 12.09 19.66 9.82
CA LYS A 301 12.69 20.98 9.64
C LYS A 301 14.21 20.93 9.50
N GLU A 302 14.92 19.94 10.05
CA GLU A 302 16.36 19.76 9.89
C GLU A 302 16.78 19.52 8.43
N PHE A 303 16.06 18.72 7.63
CA PHE A 303 16.36 18.59 6.19
C PHE A 303 16.14 19.92 5.47
N TRP A 304 15.04 20.61 5.75
CA TRP A 304 14.76 21.93 5.20
C TRP A 304 15.78 22.99 5.66
N ILE A 305 16.25 22.92 6.90
CA ILE A 305 17.29 23.78 7.46
C ILE A 305 18.64 23.48 6.80
N ILE A 306 19.01 22.21 6.61
CA ILE A 306 20.24 21.81 5.92
C ILE A 306 20.19 22.23 4.44
N LEU A 307 19.04 22.07 3.79
CA LEU A 307 18.82 22.50 2.41
C LEU A 307 18.91 24.03 2.31
N ILE A 308 18.24 24.77 3.20
CA ILE A 308 18.31 26.24 3.26
C ILE A 308 19.74 26.70 3.54
N LEU A 309 20.44 26.09 4.50
CA LEU A 309 21.84 26.40 4.82
C LEU A 309 22.77 26.12 3.65
N SER A 310 22.50 25.06 2.88
CA SER A 310 23.28 24.69 1.69
C SER A 310 23.03 25.66 0.53
N ILE A 311 21.78 26.10 0.32
CA ILE A 311 21.42 27.12 -0.68
C ILE A 311 22.03 28.47 -0.30
N VAL A 312 21.90 28.90 0.96
CA VAL A 312 22.46 30.16 1.46
C VAL A 312 24.00 30.12 1.42
N GLY A 313 24.60 29.00 1.84
CA GLY A 313 26.05 28.80 1.78
C GLY A 313 26.58 28.81 0.34
N GLY A 314 25.89 28.14 -0.59
CA GLY A 314 26.22 28.18 -2.01
C GLY A 314 26.12 29.58 -2.61
N PHE A 315 25.07 30.34 -2.26
CA PHE A 315 24.90 31.72 -2.70
C PHE A 315 26.02 32.63 -2.17
N ALA A 316 26.37 32.51 -0.88
CA ALA A 316 27.47 33.28 -0.29
C ALA A 316 28.82 32.95 -0.96
N PHE A 317 29.07 31.69 -1.28
CA PHE A 317 30.27 31.26 -2.00
C PHE A 317 30.34 31.84 -3.42
N ILE A 318 29.21 31.84 -4.16
CA ILE A 318 29.12 32.48 -5.47
C ILE A 318 29.39 33.99 -5.36
N CYS A 319 28.77 34.68 -4.40
CA CYS A 319 29.03 36.10 -4.16
C CYS A 319 30.50 36.37 -3.82
N PHE A 320 31.15 35.50 -3.05
CA PHE A 320 32.57 35.62 -2.74
C PHE A 320 33.46 35.42 -3.97
N ILE A 321 33.14 34.45 -4.84
CA ILE A 321 33.83 34.28 -6.13
C ILE A 321 33.64 35.53 -6.99
N LEU A 322 32.42 36.04 -7.12
CA LEU A 322 32.12 37.26 -7.88
C LEU A 322 32.88 38.47 -7.31
N PHE A 323 32.98 38.58 -5.98
CA PHE A 323 33.79 39.62 -5.33
C PHE A 323 35.28 39.48 -5.65
N LEU A 324 35.84 38.27 -5.59
CA LEU A 324 37.24 38.02 -5.95
C LEU A 324 37.52 38.30 -7.43
N VAL A 325 36.59 37.93 -8.31
CA VAL A 325 36.64 38.22 -9.74
C VAL A 325 36.57 39.72 -9.98
N ASN A 326 35.64 40.44 -9.35
CA ASN A 326 35.57 41.91 -9.42
C ASN A 326 36.82 42.58 -8.84
N LYS A 327 37.40 42.05 -7.76
CA LYS A 327 38.66 42.57 -7.21
C LYS A 327 39.83 42.36 -8.16
N LYS A 328 39.93 41.19 -8.80
CA LYS A 328 40.96 40.91 -9.83
C LYS A 328 40.77 41.77 -11.08
N LEU A 329 39.53 41.92 -11.57
CA LEU A 329 39.21 42.73 -12.75
C LEU A 329 39.32 44.24 -12.47
N GLY A 330 38.95 44.70 -11.26
CA GLY A 330 39.12 46.09 -10.82
C GLY A 330 40.58 46.50 -10.62
N VAL A 331 41.46 45.54 -10.32
CA VAL A 331 42.92 45.77 -10.30
C VAL A 331 43.50 45.88 -11.72
N ILE A 332 42.84 45.31 -12.74
CA ILE A 332 43.30 45.40 -14.13
C ILE A 332 43.01 46.78 -14.75
N ASP A 333 42.00 47.54 -14.29
CA ASP A 333 41.69 48.86 -14.88
C ASP A 333 42.41 50.06 -14.22
N ILE A 334 42.95 49.93 -13.01
CA ILE A 334 43.67 51.04 -12.35
C ILE A 334 45.14 51.14 -12.79
N ASN A 335 45.79 50.02 -13.13
CA ASN A 335 47.18 50.04 -13.59
C ASN A 335 47.34 50.35 -15.09
N ASN A 336 46.30 50.16 -15.91
CA ASN A 336 46.34 50.51 -17.33
C ASN A 336 45.89 51.95 -17.65
N LYS A 337 45.13 52.61 -16.77
CA LYS A 337 44.79 54.04 -16.93
C LYS A 337 45.95 55.00 -16.64
N LYS A 338 46.98 54.57 -15.90
CA LYS A 338 48.14 55.44 -15.58
C LYS A 338 49.23 55.49 -16.65
N LYS A 339 49.13 54.73 -17.74
CA LYS A 339 50.14 54.68 -18.82
C LYS A 339 49.68 55.25 -20.17
N ARG A 340 48.47 55.82 -20.26
CA ARG A 340 47.91 56.39 -21.52
C ARG A 340 47.57 57.88 -21.46
N THR A 341 48.20 58.66 -20.58
CA THR A 341 48.16 60.14 -20.61
C THR A 341 49.52 60.72 -20.95
N LYS A 342 50.07 60.35 -22.11
CA LYS A 342 51.12 61.10 -22.81
C LYS A 342 51.25 60.65 -24.27
N LEU A 343 50.20 60.89 -25.06
CA LEU A 343 50.39 61.27 -26.47
C LEU A 343 49.15 62.05 -26.91
N LYS A 344 49.34 63.37 -27.02
CA LYS A 344 48.40 64.32 -27.61
C LYS A 344 48.65 64.35 -29.12
N ARG A 345 47.56 64.57 -29.86
CA ARG A 345 47.42 65.23 -31.17
C ARG A 345 47.83 64.49 -32.44
N SER A 346 46.80 64.20 -33.24
CA SER A 346 46.71 64.23 -34.72
C SER A 346 45.58 63.27 -35.10
N TYR A 347 44.48 63.56 -35.80
CA TYR A 347 44.01 64.67 -36.62
C TYR A 347 42.50 64.36 -36.88
N PHE A 348 41.63 65.37 -36.89
CA PHE A 348 40.40 65.57 -37.72
C PHE A 348 39.37 64.42 -37.89
N ASP A 349 38.16 64.59 -37.33
CA ASP A 349 36.88 65.03 -37.96
C ASP A 349 36.11 63.82 -38.53
N ASP A 350 35.03 63.32 -37.91
CA ASP A 350 33.66 63.87 -37.81
C ASP A 350 32.99 64.13 -39.18
N ASP A 351 32.29 63.11 -39.68
CA ASP A 351 31.07 63.23 -40.49
C ASP A 351 30.08 62.21 -39.88
N GLU A 352 29.12 62.62 -39.06
CA GLU A 352 27.80 63.18 -39.39
C GLU A 352 26.77 62.14 -39.90
N GLN A 353 25.54 62.29 -39.38
CA GLN A 353 24.24 61.75 -39.85
C GLN A 353 23.85 60.34 -39.38
N SER A 354 22.95 60.20 -38.40
CA SER A 354 21.48 60.26 -38.55
C SER A 354 20.98 59.19 -39.54
N SER A 355 20.17 58.21 -39.17
CA SER A 355 18.77 58.42 -38.81
C SER A 355 18.07 57.06 -38.59
N THR A 356 17.26 57.01 -37.52
CA THR A 356 15.91 56.41 -37.39
C THR A 356 15.49 55.08 -38.05
N LEU A 357 14.81 54.29 -37.20
CA LEU A 357 13.54 53.55 -37.42
C LEU A 357 13.63 52.36 -38.41
N LEU A 358 12.92 51.25 -38.29
CA LEU A 358 11.67 50.90 -37.63
C LEU A 358 11.68 49.36 -37.47
N ASN A 359 11.09 48.90 -36.36
CA ASN A 359 10.16 47.78 -36.26
C ASN A 359 9.80 47.06 -37.59
N ASP A 360 9.92 45.74 -37.64
CA ASP A 360 8.75 44.86 -37.48
C ASP A 360 9.14 43.37 -37.55
N SER A 361 8.58 42.64 -36.59
CA SER A 361 8.36 41.20 -36.60
C SER A 361 7.59 40.75 -37.86
N TYR A 362 7.92 39.59 -38.43
CA TYR A 362 6.96 38.50 -38.71
C TYR A 362 7.71 37.27 -39.26
N LEU A 363 7.27 36.11 -38.76
CA LEU A 363 7.61 34.70 -39.05
C LEU A 363 8.81 34.09 -38.30
#